data_AF-A0A2M7RA15-F1
#
_entry.id   AF-A0A2M7RA15-F1
#
_cell.length_a   1.000
_cell.length_b   1.000
_cell.length_c   1.000
_cell.angle_alpha   90.00
_cell.angle_beta   90.00
_cell.angle_gamma   90.00
#
_symmetry.space_group_name_H-M   'P 1'
#
loop_
_entity.id
_entity.type
_entity.pdbx_description
1 polymer ?
#
loop_
_entity_poly.entity_id
_entity_poly.type
_entity_poly.pdbx_seq_one_letter_code
_entity_poly.pdbx_strand_id
1 'polypeptide(L)'
;KRGAVYFSASAEALADKQNFGIEDYEENGIKYFCGTEVEILQKFWQVIAKAHKFVTFNGRGFDCPVLMLRSAMLQVKPSKNLMPYRYANDIHVDLLEQLTFYNAYRKFNLDFYCKAFGIASPKANGINGHDVKDLFADGKFLEIAKYCAGDLVATRELYLRWRDYMTF
;
A
#
# COMPACT_ATOMS: atom_id res chain seq x y z
N LYS A 1 14.02 -8.45 5.43
CA LYS A 1 12.89 -7.49 5.44
C LYS A 1 11.68 -8.22 6.02
N ARG A 2 10.75 -7.56 6.72
CA ARG A 2 9.50 -8.17 7.20
C ARG A 2 8.34 -7.32 6.70
N GLY A 3 7.30 -7.93 6.15
CA GLY A 3 6.14 -7.22 5.61
C GLY A 3 4.92 -8.12 5.48
N ALA A 4 3.78 -7.51 5.18
CA ALA A 4 2.57 -8.22 4.82
C ALA A 4 1.83 -7.48 3.69
N VAL A 5 1.22 -8.23 2.79
CA VAL A 5 0.28 -7.75 1.78
C VAL A 5 -1.04 -8.47 1.98
N TYR A 6 -2.10 -7.70 2.13
CA TYR A 6 -3.47 -8.21 2.23
C TYR A 6 -4.17 -7.90 0.90
N PHE A 7 -4.69 -8.92 0.22
CA PHE A 7 -5.29 -8.77 -1.10
C PHE A 7 -6.56 -9.60 -1.23
N SER A 8 -7.45 -9.21 -2.14
CA SER A 8 -8.68 -9.93 -2.43
C SER A 8 -8.56 -10.68 -3.75
N ALA A 9 -9.38 -11.70 -3.92
CA ALA A 9 -9.64 -12.38 -5.18
C ALA A 9 -11.11 -12.19 -5.58
N SER A 10 -11.52 -12.77 -6.72
CA SER A 10 -12.95 -12.82 -7.10
C SER A 10 -13.78 -13.60 -6.08
N ALA A 11 -15.10 -13.44 -6.10
CA ALA A 11 -15.99 -14.16 -5.17
C ALA A 11 -15.87 -15.68 -5.35
N GLU A 12 -15.76 -16.15 -6.60
CA GLU A 12 -15.57 -17.55 -6.95
C GLU A 12 -14.23 -18.07 -6.42
N ALA A 13 -13.17 -17.29 -6.60
CA ALA A 13 -11.83 -17.65 -6.15
C ALA A 13 -11.68 -17.64 -4.61
N LEU A 14 -12.42 -16.76 -3.92
CA LEU A 14 -12.49 -16.77 -2.45
C LEU A 14 -13.29 -17.96 -1.90
N ALA A 15 -14.31 -18.42 -2.65
CA ALA A 15 -15.13 -19.57 -2.26
C ALA A 15 -14.38 -20.91 -2.42
N ASP A 16 -13.44 -21.00 -3.36
CA ASP A 16 -12.62 -22.19 -3.61
C ASP A 16 -11.14 -21.84 -3.75
N LYS A 17 -10.57 -21.33 -2.67
CA LYS A 17 -9.16 -20.90 -2.61
C LYS A 17 -8.18 -21.96 -3.08
N GLN A 18 -8.45 -23.24 -2.78
CA GLN A 18 -7.55 -24.33 -3.12
C GLN A 18 -7.48 -24.55 -4.64
N ASN A 19 -8.63 -24.58 -5.33
CA ASN A 19 -8.68 -24.77 -6.77
C ASN A 19 -8.05 -23.60 -7.54
N PHE A 20 -8.16 -22.38 -7.01
CA PHE A 20 -7.52 -21.19 -7.60
C PHE A 20 -6.06 -20.99 -7.17
N GLY A 21 -5.50 -21.89 -6.35
CA GLY A 21 -4.11 -21.79 -5.87
C GLY A 21 -3.86 -20.57 -4.96
N ILE A 22 -4.87 -20.13 -4.22
CA ILE A 22 -4.85 -18.93 -3.38
C ILE A 22 -4.73 -19.33 -1.92
N GLU A 23 -3.51 -19.60 -1.47
CA GLU A 23 -3.20 -19.88 -0.08
C GLU A 23 -2.40 -18.73 0.56
N ASP A 24 -2.51 -18.59 1.88
CA ASP A 24 -1.62 -17.70 2.63
C ASP A 24 -0.19 -18.24 2.49
N TYR A 25 0.74 -17.43 2.00
CA TYR A 25 2.13 -17.86 1.81
C TYR A 25 3.11 -16.74 2.20
N GLU A 26 4.36 -17.13 2.43
CA GLU A 26 5.45 -16.21 2.77
C GLU A 26 6.58 -16.34 1.76
N GLU A 27 7.02 -15.22 1.20
CA GLU A 27 8.14 -15.16 0.26
C GLU A 27 9.04 -13.97 0.64
N ASN A 28 10.35 -14.22 0.76
CA ASN A 28 11.34 -13.18 1.11
C ASN A 28 11.02 -12.35 2.38
N GLY A 29 10.31 -12.96 3.34
CA GLY A 29 9.88 -12.32 4.58
C GLY A 29 8.64 -11.41 4.43
N ILE A 30 7.93 -11.50 3.30
CA ILE A 30 6.64 -10.85 3.07
C ILE A 30 5.55 -11.91 3.14
N LYS A 31 4.59 -11.71 4.04
CA LYS A 31 3.40 -12.57 4.15
C LYS A 31 2.31 -12.06 3.21
N TYR A 32 1.74 -12.93 2.43
CA TYR A 32 0.64 -12.63 1.54
C TYR A 32 -0.62 -13.29 2.09
N PHE A 33 -1.63 -12.49 2.40
CA PHE A 33 -2.90 -12.95 2.94
C PHE A 33 -4.01 -12.65 1.94
N CYS A 34 -4.76 -13.68 1.56
CA CYS A 34 -5.95 -13.49 0.74
C CYS A 34 -7.22 -13.58 1.58
N GLY A 35 -8.13 -12.61 1.43
CA GLY A 35 -9.41 -12.64 2.11
C GLY A 35 -10.45 -11.75 1.45
N THR A 36 -11.65 -11.76 2.01
CA THR A 36 -12.69 -10.79 1.69
C THR A 36 -12.24 -9.38 2.10
N GLU A 37 -12.84 -8.35 1.51
CA GLU A 37 -12.56 -6.96 1.87
C GLU A 37 -12.74 -6.70 3.38
N VAL A 38 -13.75 -7.30 4.00
CA VAL A 38 -14.00 -7.19 5.45
C VAL A 38 -12.82 -7.74 6.25
N GLU A 39 -12.35 -8.95 5.94
CA GLU A 39 -11.22 -9.58 6.62
C GLU A 39 -9.93 -8.78 6.45
N ILE A 40 -9.68 -8.30 5.23
CA ILE A 40 -8.53 -7.44 4.90
C ILE A 40 -8.55 -6.17 5.73
N LEU A 41 -9.68 -5.46 5.78
CA LEU A 41 -9.82 -4.22 6.54
C LEU A 41 -9.67 -4.48 8.04
N GLN A 42 -10.28 -5.53 8.57
CA GLN A 42 -10.12 -5.91 9.98
C GLN A 42 -8.66 -6.16 10.34
N LYS A 43 -7.93 -6.93 9.52
CA LYS A 43 -6.48 -7.18 9.73
C LYS A 43 -5.66 -5.91 9.61
N PHE A 44 -5.94 -5.06 8.61
CA PHE A 44 -5.29 -3.77 8.47
C PHE A 44 -5.45 -2.92 9.73
N TRP A 45 -6.68 -2.77 10.25
CA TRP A 45 -6.95 -1.99 11.46
C TRP A 45 -6.29 -2.58 12.71
N GLN A 46 -6.19 -3.90 12.83
CA GLN A 46 -5.46 -4.54 13.94
C GLN A 46 -3.95 -4.23 13.90
N VAL A 47 -3.35 -4.16 12.71
CA VAL A 47 -1.93 -3.88 12.53
C VAL A 47 -1.63 -2.40 12.75
N ILE A 48 -2.36 -1.51 12.07
CA ILE A 48 -2.09 -0.07 12.08
C ILE A 48 -2.32 0.56 13.47
N ALA A 49 -3.19 -0.04 14.30
CA ALA A 49 -3.41 0.37 15.69
C ALA A 49 -2.09 0.39 16.50
N LYS A 50 -1.19 -0.56 16.22
CA LYS A 50 0.09 -0.74 16.92
C LYS A 50 1.21 0.16 16.38
N ALA A 51 1.03 0.74 15.19
CA ALA A 51 2.08 1.51 14.54
C ALA A 51 2.12 2.95 15.08
N HIS A 52 3.20 3.37 15.73
CA HIS A 52 3.34 4.78 16.16
C HIS A 52 3.30 5.75 14.97
N LYS A 53 4.01 5.40 13.90
CA LYS A 53 4.12 6.18 12.65
C LYS A 53 3.82 5.27 11.47
N PHE A 54 3.15 5.79 10.45
CA PHE A 54 2.96 5.12 9.17
C PHE A 54 3.30 6.03 8.01
N VAL A 55 3.66 5.42 6.89
CA VAL A 55 4.19 6.11 5.72
C VAL A 55 3.43 5.65 4.48
N THR A 56 3.06 6.58 3.63
CA THR A 56 2.38 6.31 2.35
C THR A 56 3.01 7.13 1.24
N PHE A 57 2.70 6.80 -0.01
CA PHE A 57 2.93 7.68 -1.15
C PHE A 57 1.56 8.10 -1.73
N ASN A 58 1.17 9.36 -1.57
CA ASN A 58 -0.16 9.86 -1.95
C ASN A 58 -1.33 9.23 -1.19
N GLY A 59 -1.10 8.72 0.03
CA GLY A 59 -2.15 8.08 0.83
C GLY A 59 -3.27 9.03 1.23
N ARG A 60 -2.99 10.31 1.51
CA ARG A 60 -4.04 11.31 1.79
C ARG A 60 -4.91 11.59 0.56
N GLY A 61 -4.33 11.47 -0.63
CA GLY A 61 -5.03 11.66 -1.90
C GLY A 61 -5.83 10.44 -2.35
N PHE A 62 -5.63 9.27 -1.74
CA PHE A 62 -6.28 8.03 -2.17
C PHE A 62 -6.48 7.01 -1.03
N ASP A 63 -5.42 6.32 -0.61
CA ASP A 63 -5.50 5.13 0.24
C ASP A 63 -6.23 5.38 1.56
N CYS A 64 -5.89 6.47 2.27
CA CYS A 64 -6.43 6.76 3.59
C CYS A 64 -7.95 7.05 3.53
N PRO A 65 -8.46 7.95 2.66
CA PRO A 65 -9.90 8.10 2.45
C PRO A 65 -10.60 6.79 2.03
N VAL A 66 -10.02 6.03 1.11
CA VAL A 66 -10.62 4.77 0.63
C VAL A 66 -10.76 3.79 1.78
N LEU A 67 -9.70 3.54 2.55
CA LEU A 67 -9.73 2.61 3.68
C LEU A 67 -10.74 3.05 4.75
N MET A 68 -10.78 4.33 5.10
CA MET A 68 -11.72 4.83 6.11
C MET A 68 -13.18 4.74 5.65
N LEU A 69 -13.48 5.14 4.41
CA LEU A 69 -14.84 5.12 3.85
C LEU A 69 -15.35 3.70 3.61
N ARG A 70 -14.53 2.84 3.00
CA ARG A 70 -14.89 1.42 2.77
C ARG A 70 -15.12 0.69 4.08
N SER A 71 -14.30 0.96 5.10
CA SER A 71 -14.52 0.43 6.45
C SER A 71 -15.85 0.87 7.04
N ALA A 72 -16.22 2.15 6.91
CA ALA A 72 -17.52 2.65 7.35
C ALA A 72 -18.68 1.99 6.61
N MET A 73 -18.59 1.84 5.28
CA MET A 73 -19.62 1.17 4.46
C MET A 73 -19.81 -0.30 4.86
N LEU A 74 -18.72 -0.98 5.23
CA LEU A 74 -18.71 -2.39 5.64
C LEU A 74 -18.85 -2.59 7.15
N GLN A 75 -19.16 -1.53 7.90
CA GLN A 75 -19.32 -1.56 9.36
C GLN A 75 -18.07 -2.10 10.12
N VAL A 76 -16.89 -1.97 9.52
CA VAL A 76 -15.60 -2.24 10.17
C VAL A 76 -15.12 -0.95 10.82
N LYS A 77 -14.98 -0.92 12.16
CA LYS A 77 -14.58 0.29 12.88
C LYS A 77 -13.09 0.61 12.65
N PRO A 78 -12.74 1.80 12.11
CA PRO A 78 -11.35 2.25 12.06
C PRO A 78 -10.72 2.34 13.45
N SER A 79 -9.53 1.77 13.61
CA SER A 79 -8.79 1.76 14.88
C SER A 79 -7.84 2.96 15.06
N LYS A 80 -7.59 3.70 13.98
CA LYS A 80 -6.67 4.85 13.95
C LYS A 80 -7.16 5.91 12.99
N ASN A 81 -6.99 7.18 13.35
CA ASN A 81 -7.17 8.27 12.40
C ASN A 81 -6.00 8.26 11.38
N LEU A 82 -6.28 7.90 10.13
CA LEU A 82 -5.30 7.92 9.05
C LEU A 82 -5.12 9.30 8.42
N MET A 83 -5.92 10.29 8.84
CA MET A 83 -5.84 11.67 8.42
C MET A 83 -5.55 12.58 9.62
N PRO A 84 -4.43 12.37 10.34
CA PRO A 84 -4.02 13.28 11.42
C PRO A 84 -3.65 14.65 10.82
N TYR A 85 -3.31 15.61 11.69
CA TYR A 85 -2.95 16.97 11.28
C TYR A 85 -2.01 16.96 10.07
N ARG A 86 -2.44 17.62 8.99
CA ARG A 86 -1.86 17.45 7.65
C ARG A 86 -0.37 17.73 7.59
N TYR A 87 0.06 18.79 8.27
CA TYR A 87 1.44 19.28 8.22
C TYR A 87 2.35 18.64 9.26
N ALA A 88 1.82 17.80 10.16
CA ALA A 88 2.64 17.00 11.07
C ALA A 88 3.10 15.71 10.39
N ASN A 89 4.29 15.23 10.78
CA ASN A 89 4.93 14.03 10.22
C ASN A 89 5.31 13.00 11.32
N ASP A 90 4.77 13.18 12.53
CA ASP A 90 4.97 12.36 13.71
C ASP A 90 4.12 11.06 13.67
N ILE A 91 2.90 11.16 13.15
CA ILE A 91 1.97 10.02 13.00
C ILE A 91 1.92 9.53 11.56
N HIS A 92 1.73 10.43 10.59
CA HIS A 92 1.60 10.09 9.17
C HIS A 92 2.59 10.87 8.33
N VAL A 93 3.43 10.16 7.57
CA VAL A 93 4.27 10.75 6.53
C VAL A 93 3.69 10.38 5.17
N ASP A 94 2.99 11.31 4.52
CA ASP A 94 2.64 11.16 3.10
C ASP A 94 3.79 11.71 2.25
N LEU A 95 4.57 10.82 1.63
CA LEU A 95 5.76 11.18 0.86
C LEU A 95 5.45 12.10 -0.32
N LEU A 96 4.28 11.98 -0.94
CA LEU A 96 3.95 12.89 -2.04
C LEU A 96 3.74 14.31 -1.52
N GLU A 97 3.09 14.48 -0.36
CA GLU A 97 2.98 15.80 0.25
C GLU A 97 4.34 16.35 0.68
N GLN A 98 5.18 15.51 1.29
CA GLN A 98 6.51 15.92 1.73
C GLN A 98 7.40 16.37 0.56
N LEU A 99 7.46 15.57 -0.51
CA LEU A 99 8.32 15.83 -1.67
C LEU A 99 7.80 16.96 -2.56
N THR A 100 6.52 17.31 -2.44
CA THR A 100 5.91 18.45 -3.13
C THR A 100 5.81 19.69 -2.26
N PHE A 101 6.38 19.66 -1.04
CA PHE A 101 6.30 20.73 -0.06
C PHE A 101 4.86 21.22 0.11
N TYR A 102 3.95 20.26 0.31
CA TYR A 102 2.52 20.49 0.45
C TYR A 102 1.88 21.23 -0.74
N ASN A 103 2.24 20.83 -1.96
CA ASN A 103 1.85 21.42 -3.25
C ASN A 103 2.50 22.76 -3.61
N ALA A 104 3.55 23.20 -2.90
CA ALA A 104 4.39 24.31 -3.38
C ALA A 104 5.24 23.90 -4.61
N TYR A 105 5.39 22.59 -4.85
CA TYR A 105 6.03 22.02 -6.04
C TYR A 105 5.09 21.05 -6.77
N ARG A 106 5.35 20.84 -8.06
CA ARG A 106 4.51 19.97 -8.90
C ARG A 106 4.61 18.51 -8.49
N LYS A 107 3.54 17.75 -8.71
CA LYS A 107 3.46 16.32 -8.38
C LYS A 107 4.17 15.45 -9.41
N PHE A 108 4.75 14.36 -8.94
CA PHE A 108 5.30 13.27 -9.74
C PHE A 108 4.87 11.94 -9.16
N ASN A 109 4.90 10.88 -9.96
CA ASN A 109 4.56 9.53 -9.51
C ASN A 109 5.72 8.87 -8.75
N LEU A 110 5.45 7.73 -8.09
CA LEU A 110 6.45 7.00 -7.32
C LEU A 110 7.66 6.59 -8.17
N ASP A 111 7.42 6.10 -9.38
CA ASP A 111 8.48 5.67 -10.32
C ASP A 111 9.46 6.81 -10.65
N PHE A 112 8.97 8.03 -10.87
CA PHE A 112 9.80 9.19 -11.11
C PHE A 112 10.73 9.47 -9.93
N TYR A 113 10.18 9.49 -8.70
CA TYR A 113 11.00 9.72 -7.51
C TYR A 113 11.99 8.57 -7.29
N CYS A 114 11.57 7.31 -7.46
CA CYS A 114 12.49 6.17 -7.37
C CYS A 114 13.67 6.33 -8.32
N LYS A 115 13.43 6.65 -9.60
CA LYS A 115 14.49 6.89 -10.59
C LYS A 115 15.37 8.07 -10.21
N ALA A 116 14.79 9.20 -9.82
CA ALA A 116 15.53 10.40 -9.43
C ALA A 116 16.45 10.16 -8.22
N PHE A 117 16.02 9.31 -7.28
CA PHE A 117 16.81 8.92 -6.11
C PHE A 117 17.67 7.66 -6.34
N GLY A 118 17.72 7.08 -7.54
CA GLY A 118 18.49 5.86 -7.80
C GLY A 118 18.01 4.64 -6.99
N ILE A 119 16.71 4.57 -6.70
CA ILE A 119 16.05 3.45 -6.05
C ILE A 119 15.51 2.52 -7.14
N ALA A 120 15.71 1.21 -6.97
CA ALA A 120 15.15 0.21 -7.88
C ALA A 120 13.62 0.39 -7.96
N SER A 121 13.12 0.69 -9.17
CA SER A 121 11.69 0.90 -9.39
C SER A 121 10.94 -0.43 -9.37
N PRO A 122 9.77 -0.50 -8.71
CA PRO A 122 8.92 -1.69 -8.74
C PRO A 122 8.37 -2.00 -10.15
N LYS A 123 8.38 -1.01 -11.05
CA LYS A 123 8.00 -1.16 -12.46
C LYS A 123 9.02 -1.93 -13.31
N ALA A 124 10.19 -2.28 -12.77
CA ALA A 124 11.19 -3.08 -13.49
C ALA A 124 10.62 -4.43 -13.98
N ASN A 125 9.54 -4.91 -13.34
CA ASN A 125 8.89 -6.17 -13.68
C ASN A 125 7.72 -6.04 -14.68
N GLY A 126 7.48 -4.86 -15.26
CA GLY A 126 6.56 -4.66 -16.40
C GLY A 126 5.09 -4.40 -16.06
N ILE A 127 4.63 -4.71 -14.83
CA ILE A 127 3.26 -4.41 -14.39
C ILE A 127 3.11 -2.92 -14.04
N ASN A 128 2.05 -2.29 -14.54
CA ASN A 128 1.63 -0.93 -14.21
C ASN A 128 0.24 -0.92 -13.57
N GLY A 129 -0.11 0.20 -12.92
CA GLY A 129 -1.43 0.38 -12.30
C GLY A 129 -2.62 0.25 -13.28
N HIS A 130 -2.40 0.44 -14.59
CA HIS A 130 -3.45 0.24 -15.60
C HIS A 130 -3.74 -1.24 -15.86
N ASP A 131 -2.75 -2.11 -15.66
CA ASP A 131 -2.87 -3.55 -15.93
C ASP A 131 -3.62 -4.28 -14.80
N VAL A 132 -3.74 -3.66 -13.62
CA VAL A 132 -4.35 -4.28 -12.43
C VAL A 132 -5.77 -4.78 -12.69
N LYS A 133 -6.57 -4.02 -13.46
CA LYS A 133 -7.95 -4.43 -13.80
C LYS A 133 -7.97 -5.70 -14.62
N ASP A 134 -7.14 -5.77 -15.66
CA ASP A 134 -7.11 -6.89 -16.59
C ASP A 134 -6.48 -8.12 -15.92
N LEU A 135 -5.40 -7.95 -15.17
CA LEU A 135 -4.81 -9.00 -14.33
C LEU A 135 -5.82 -9.57 -13.33
N PHE A 136 -6.67 -8.73 -12.74
CA PHE A 136 -7.68 -9.18 -11.79
C PHE A 136 -8.76 -9.99 -12.49
N ALA A 137 -9.21 -9.55 -13.68
CA ALA A 137 -10.17 -10.29 -14.49
C ALA A 137 -9.62 -11.64 -14.96
N ASP A 138 -8.32 -11.71 -15.22
CA ASP A 138 -7.59 -12.93 -15.62
C ASP A 138 -7.26 -13.86 -14.42
N GLY A 139 -7.67 -13.53 -13.20
CA GLY A 139 -7.39 -14.34 -12.01
C GLY A 139 -5.95 -14.26 -11.51
N LYS A 140 -5.14 -13.32 -12.01
CA LYS A 140 -3.72 -13.12 -11.65
C LYS A 140 -3.55 -12.33 -10.36
N PHE A 141 -4.30 -12.69 -9.32
CA PHE A 141 -4.35 -11.98 -8.04
C PHE A 141 -2.97 -11.91 -7.36
N LEU A 142 -2.20 -12.99 -7.47
CA LEU A 142 -0.88 -13.08 -6.87
C LEU A 142 0.13 -12.11 -7.49
N GLU A 143 0.08 -11.95 -8.81
CA GLU A 143 0.96 -11.03 -9.53
C GLU A 143 0.68 -9.58 -9.09
N ILE A 144 -0.59 -9.22 -8.92
CA ILE A 144 -1.02 -7.93 -8.37
C ILE A 144 -0.47 -7.76 -6.94
N ALA A 145 -0.61 -8.78 -6.09
CA ALA A 145 -0.12 -8.70 -4.71
C ALA A 145 1.41 -8.53 -4.64
N LYS A 146 2.17 -9.22 -5.51
CA LYS A 146 3.62 -9.06 -5.63
C LYS A 146 4.01 -7.69 -6.17
N TYR A 147 3.26 -7.15 -7.13
CA TYR A 147 3.43 -5.77 -7.60
C TYR A 147 3.24 -4.77 -6.45
N CYS A 148 2.18 -4.90 -5.64
CA CYS A 148 1.98 -4.05 -4.45
C CYS A 148 3.10 -4.20 -3.42
N ALA A 149 3.64 -5.41 -3.23
CA ALA A 149 4.81 -5.62 -2.37
C ALA A 149 6.05 -4.85 -2.85
N GLY A 150 6.24 -4.77 -4.17
CA GLY A 150 7.28 -3.92 -4.79
C GLY A 150 7.09 -2.44 -4.44
N ASP A 151 5.87 -1.92 -4.57
CA ASP A 151 5.55 -0.52 -4.21
C ASP A 151 5.79 -0.23 -2.72
N LEU A 152 5.54 -1.20 -1.82
CA LEU A 152 5.88 -1.07 -0.39
C LEU A 152 7.39 -0.93 -0.16
N VAL A 153 8.20 -1.73 -0.85
CA VAL A 153 9.67 -1.65 -0.76
C VAL A 153 10.16 -0.31 -1.28
N ALA A 154 9.67 0.12 -2.45
CA ALA A 154 10.04 1.40 -3.06
C ALA A 154 9.67 2.59 -2.17
N THR A 155 8.46 2.59 -1.62
CA THR A 155 7.98 3.61 -0.67
C THR A 155 8.86 3.67 0.58
N ARG A 156 9.27 2.51 1.12
CA ARG A 156 10.19 2.46 2.27
C ARG A 156 11.55 3.07 1.95
N GLU A 157 12.18 2.69 0.83
CA GLU A 157 13.48 3.23 0.46
C GLU A 157 13.42 4.73 0.20
N LEU A 158 12.34 5.21 -0.43
CA LEU A 158 12.11 6.64 -0.65
C LEU A 158 11.93 7.39 0.67
N TYR A 159 11.18 6.81 1.61
CA TYR A 159 11.05 7.36 2.96
C TYR A 159 12.38 7.49 3.68
N LEU A 160 13.26 6.50 3.59
CA LEU A 160 14.58 6.58 4.21
C LEU A 160 15.40 7.75 3.65
N ARG A 161 15.37 7.96 2.33
CA ARG A 161 16.04 9.12 1.71
C ARG A 161 15.45 10.45 2.19
N TRP A 162 14.12 10.55 2.22
CA TRP A 162 13.47 11.77 2.72
C TRP A 162 13.81 12.01 4.20
N ARG A 163 13.75 10.98 5.05
CA ARG A 163 14.08 11.06 6.46
C ARG A 163 15.54 11.49 6.69
N ASP A 164 16.47 10.90 5.95
CA ASP A 164 17.90 11.10 6.23
C ASP A 164 18.44 12.44 5.69
N TYR A 165 17.77 13.03 4.69
CA TYR A 165 18.28 14.22 4.00
C TYR A 165 17.31 15.41 3.95
N MET A 166 16.06 15.26 4.38
CA MET A 166 15.03 16.31 4.24
C MET A 166 14.20 16.55 5.50
N THR A 167 14.55 15.94 6.64
CA THR A 167 13.96 16.32 7.94
C THR A 167 14.90 17.29 8.66
N PHE A 168 14.34 18.40 9.16
CA PHE A 168 15.03 19.45 9.90
C PHE A 168 14.61 19.47 11.36
#